data_AF-A0A959ITQ4-F1
#
_entry.id   AF-A0A959ITQ4-F1
#
_cell.length_a   1.000
_cell.length_b   1.000
_cell.length_c   1.000
_cell.angle_alpha   90.00
_cell.angle_beta   90.00
_cell.angle_gamma   90.00
#
_symmetry.space_group_name_H-M   'P 1'
#
loop_
_entity.id
_entity.type
_entity.pdbx_description
1 polymer ?
#
loop_
_entity_poly.entity_id
_entity_poly.type
_entity_poly.pdbx_seq_one_letter_code
_entity_poly.pdbx_strand_id
1 'polypeptide(L)'
;MKFLKWALVGIITLLVLLAAIALVALKIEERQSAYLKLKNRPELQNNSYIINNVHIIPMTTDTVLRNKRIEVVDGSIRAIGDAMDGGGDMPVIDGGGNYLSPGLIDMHMHLWDKFELGLYLANGVTTVRSLLGMPLHLKVKEEINAD
;
A
#
# COMPACT_ATOMS: atom_id res chain seq x y z
N MET A 1 0.32 13.93 56.55
CA MET A 1 -0.05 14.88 55.46
C MET A 1 1.01 15.05 54.36
N LYS A 2 2.32 15.04 54.63
CA LYS A 2 3.36 15.22 53.59
C LYS A 2 3.50 14.02 52.64
N PHE A 3 3.43 12.79 53.18
CA PHE A 3 3.52 11.55 52.39
C PHE A 3 2.44 11.46 51.32
N LEU A 4 1.18 11.76 51.67
CA LEU A 4 0.05 11.73 50.72
C LEU A 4 0.22 12.75 49.57
N LYS A 5 0.83 13.91 49.84
CA LYS A 5 1.13 14.91 48.79
C LYS A 5 2.19 14.40 47.81
N TRP A 6 3.26 13.78 48.30
CA TRP A 6 4.30 13.22 47.43
C TRP A 6 3.81 12.00 46.64
N ALA A 7 2.97 11.16 47.24
CA ALA A 7 2.30 10.07 46.53
C ALA A 7 1.40 10.59 45.40
N LEU A 8 0.60 11.64 45.67
CA LEU A 8 -0.24 12.29 44.66
C LEU A 8 0.59 12.89 43.50
N VAL A 9 1.68 13.59 43.81
CA VAL A 9 2.59 14.16 42.80
C VAL A 9 3.23 13.05 41.95
N GLY A 10 3.66 11.95 42.56
CA GLY A 10 4.20 10.80 41.84
C GLY A 10 3.18 10.18 40.87
N ILE A 11 1.93 10.00 41.31
CA ILE A 11 0.84 9.50 40.46
C ILE A 11 0.55 10.46 39.30
N ILE A 12 0.42 11.76 39.57
CA ILE A 12 0.19 12.77 38.52
C ILE A 12 1.34 12.77 37.51
N THR A 13 2.59 12.72 37.98
CA THR A 13 3.77 12.69 37.10
C THR A 13 3.78 11.45 36.23
N LEU A 14 3.46 10.28 36.78
CA LEU A 14 3.33 9.03 36.02
C LEU A 14 2.23 9.12 34.97
N LEU A 15 1.05 9.67 35.32
CA LEU A 15 -0.07 9.85 34.39
C LEU A 15 0.29 10.80 33.24
N VAL A 16 0.97 11.91 33.52
CA VAL A 16 1.46 12.84 32.49
C VAL A 16 2.47 12.15 31.58
N LEU A 17 3.38 11.35 32.14
CA LEU A 17 4.38 10.62 31.37
C LEU A 17 3.74 9.56 30.46
N LEU A 18 2.76 8.81 30.98
CA LEU A 18 1.97 7.85 30.19
C LEU A 18 1.17 8.54 29.07
N ALA A 19 0.55 9.68 29.36
CA ALA A 19 -0.17 10.47 28.35
C ALA A 19 0.79 10.99 27.26
N ALA A 20 1.99 11.46 27.64
CA ALA A 20 3.00 11.90 26.70
C ALA A 20 3.48 10.74 25.80
N ILE A 21 3.73 9.55 26.37
CA ILE A 21 4.08 8.34 25.61
C ILE A 21 2.96 7.98 24.64
N ALA A 22 1.71 7.99 25.09
CA ALA A 22 0.55 7.71 24.24
C ALA A 22 0.45 8.70 23.07
N LEU A 23 0.64 10.00 23.32
CA LEU A 23 0.64 11.03 22.28
C LEU A 23 1.77 10.83 21.26
N VAL A 24 2.96 10.44 21.72
CA VAL A 24 4.08 10.11 20.83
C VAL A 24 3.76 8.87 20.00
N ALA A 25 3.22 7.81 20.61
CA ALA A 25 2.81 6.61 19.90
C ALA A 25 1.77 6.90 18.80
N LEU A 26 0.74 7.70 19.12
CA LEU A 26 -0.27 8.13 18.14
C LEU A 26 0.33 8.94 16.98
N LYS A 27 1.29 9.83 17.27
CA LYS A 27 2.00 10.57 16.20
C LYS A 27 2.87 9.67 15.33
N ILE A 28 3.48 8.65 15.90
CA ILE A 28 4.27 7.66 15.14
C ILE A 28 3.33 6.87 14.22
N GLU A 29 2.21 6.39 14.74
CA GLU A 29 1.21 5.64 13.98
C GLU A 29 0.60 6.47 12.85
N GLU A 30 0.29 7.74 13.09
CA GLU A 30 -0.19 8.65 12.03
C GLU A 30 0.85 8.82 10.91
N ARG A 31 2.13 8.97 11.26
CA ARG A 31 3.21 9.07 10.26
C ARG A 31 3.39 7.78 9.50
N GLN A 32 3.34 6.64 10.19
CA GLN A 32 3.47 5.33 9.56
C GLN A 32 2.30 5.04 8.64
N SER A 33 1.07 5.43 8.98
CA SER A 33 -0.12 5.21 8.14
C SER A 33 -0.36 6.30 7.08
N ALA A 34 0.46 7.36 7.04
CA ALA A 34 0.26 8.48 6.11
C ALA A 34 0.26 8.06 4.64
N TYR A 35 0.94 6.97 4.26
CA TYR A 35 0.94 6.45 2.89
C TYR A 35 -0.41 5.84 2.47
N LEU A 36 -1.27 5.47 3.44
CA LEU A 36 -2.62 4.95 3.18
C LEU A 36 -3.62 6.07 2.81
N LYS A 37 -3.28 7.33 3.09
CA LYS A 37 -4.15 8.49 2.79
C LYS A 37 -3.94 8.96 1.34
N LEU A 38 -4.34 8.16 0.36
CA LEU A 38 -4.15 8.43 -1.08
C LEU A 38 -4.74 9.77 -1.53
N LYS A 39 -5.86 10.20 -0.93
CA LYS A 39 -6.48 11.52 -1.21
C LYS A 39 -5.53 12.70 -0.95
N ASN A 40 -4.54 12.53 -0.07
CA ASN A 40 -3.56 13.57 0.27
C ASN A 40 -2.29 13.49 -0.58
N ARG A 41 -2.25 12.61 -1.58
CA ARG A 41 -1.09 12.34 -2.44
C ARG A 41 -1.47 12.55 -3.91
N PRO A 42 -1.50 13.81 -4.40
CA PRO A 42 -1.90 14.12 -5.77
C PRO A 42 -1.02 13.41 -6.81
N GLU A 43 0.24 13.12 -6.49
CA GLU A 43 1.17 12.35 -7.31
C GLU A 43 0.73 10.89 -7.53
N LEU A 44 -0.04 10.32 -6.59
CA LEU A 44 -0.60 8.97 -6.68
C LEU A 44 -2.01 8.94 -7.27
N GLN A 45 -2.62 10.10 -7.54
CA GLN A 45 -3.92 10.18 -8.21
C GLN A 45 -3.80 10.12 -9.74
N ASN A 46 -2.59 10.32 -10.26
CA ASN A 46 -2.36 10.13 -11.68
C ASN A 46 -2.19 8.64 -11.99
N ASN A 47 -3.21 8.05 -12.60
CA ASN A 47 -3.19 6.65 -13.02
C ASN A 47 -2.49 6.43 -14.38
N SER A 48 -1.82 7.46 -14.91
CA SER A 48 -1.03 7.40 -16.13
C SER A 48 0.46 7.64 -15.83
N TYR A 49 1.29 6.64 -16.12
CA TYR A 49 2.72 6.64 -15.82
C TYR A 49 3.48 5.64 -16.71
N ILE A 50 4.80 5.77 -16.72
CA ILE A 50 5.71 4.86 -17.42
C ILE A 50 6.56 4.13 -16.40
N ILE A 51 6.60 2.80 -16.46
CA ILE A 51 7.61 2.00 -15.76
C ILE A 51 8.73 1.72 -16.76
N ASN A 52 9.94 2.21 -16.52
CA ASN A 52 11.09 2.05 -17.42
C ASN A 52 12.14 1.11 -16.81
N ASN A 53 13.06 0.60 -17.64
CA ASN A 53 14.23 -0.17 -17.19
C ASN A 53 13.85 -1.37 -16.29
N VAL A 54 12.93 -2.22 -16.76
CA VAL A 54 12.50 -3.44 -16.07
C VAL A 54 12.74 -4.70 -16.89
N HIS A 55 12.73 -5.85 -16.23
CA HIS A 55 12.75 -7.19 -16.82
C HIS A 55 11.41 -7.86 -16.57
N ILE A 56 10.60 -8.03 -17.61
CA ILE A 56 9.24 -8.56 -17.45
C ILE A 56 9.29 -10.09 -17.46
N ILE A 57 8.64 -10.70 -16.46
CA ILE A 57 8.36 -12.13 -16.39
C ILE A 57 6.92 -12.34 -16.87
N PRO A 58 6.69 -12.68 -18.16
CA PRO A 58 5.36 -12.97 -18.67
C PRO A 58 4.84 -14.30 -18.11
N MET A 59 3.52 -14.39 -17.91
CA MET A 59 2.85 -15.63 -17.47
C MET A 59 2.34 -16.49 -18.63
N THR A 60 2.70 -16.15 -19.87
CA THR A 60 2.26 -16.83 -21.10
C THR A 60 3.33 -17.71 -21.74
N THR A 61 4.59 -17.53 -21.37
CA THR A 61 5.74 -18.26 -21.93
C THR A 61 6.89 -18.25 -20.93
N ASP A 62 7.72 -19.29 -20.95
CA ASP A 62 8.89 -19.42 -20.08
C ASP A 62 10.06 -18.58 -20.62
N THR A 63 10.05 -17.28 -20.34
CA THR A 63 11.09 -16.36 -20.78
C THR A 63 11.20 -15.14 -19.87
N VAL A 64 12.21 -14.30 -20.11
CA VAL A 64 12.36 -12.98 -19.49
C VAL A 64 12.49 -11.94 -20.59
N LEU A 65 11.56 -10.99 -20.64
CA LEU A 65 11.62 -9.85 -21.56
C LEU A 65 12.49 -8.76 -20.92
N ARG A 66 13.76 -8.72 -21.32
CA ARG A 66 14.76 -7.81 -20.75
C ARG A 66 14.63 -6.39 -21.28
N ASN A 67 15.04 -5.43 -20.45
CA ASN A 67 15.13 -4.01 -20.73
C ASN A 67 13.88 -3.43 -21.41
N LYS A 68 12.74 -3.55 -20.73
CA LYS A 68 11.44 -3.11 -21.23
C LYS A 68 10.95 -1.85 -20.53
N ARG A 69 10.03 -1.17 -21.21
CA ARG A 69 9.17 -0.12 -20.66
C ARG A 69 7.71 -0.55 -20.73
N ILE A 70 6.91 -0.09 -19.79
CA ILE A 70 5.45 -0.26 -19.75
C ILE A 70 4.82 1.12 -19.68
N GLU A 71 3.91 1.40 -20.61
CA GLU A 71 3.08 2.60 -20.59
C GLU A 71 1.72 2.25 -20.00
N VAL A 72 1.37 2.89 -18.88
CA VAL A 72 0.07 2.78 -18.22
C VAL A 72 -0.68 4.08 -18.48
N VAL A 73 -1.90 3.97 -19.00
CA VAL A 73 -2.81 5.10 -19.23
C VAL A 73 -4.14 4.77 -18.58
N ASP A 74 -4.62 5.67 -17.72
CA ASP A 74 -5.88 5.52 -16.97
C ASP A 74 -6.01 4.16 -16.27
N GLY A 75 -4.90 3.71 -15.65
CA GLY A 75 -4.85 2.44 -14.91
C GLY A 75 -4.75 1.19 -15.79
N SER A 76 -4.68 1.34 -17.11
CA SER A 76 -4.58 0.21 -18.05
C SER A 76 -3.22 0.20 -18.76
N ILE A 77 -2.65 -0.98 -18.96
CA ILE A 77 -1.43 -1.13 -19.76
C ILE A 77 -1.78 -0.84 -21.22
N ARG A 78 -1.27 0.28 -21.74
CA ARG A 78 -1.45 0.70 -23.13
C ARG A 78 -0.46 0.02 -24.06
N ALA A 79 0.80 -0.05 -23.65
CA ALA A 79 1.88 -0.59 -24.47
C ALA A 79 3.02 -1.17 -23.61
N ILE A 80 3.71 -2.16 -24.18
CA ILE A 80 4.97 -2.68 -23.67
C ILE A 80 5.97 -2.59 -24.82
N GLY A 81 7.13 -1.97 -24.57
CA GLY A 81 8.15 -1.74 -25.58
C GLY A 81 9.56 -1.83 -25.00
N ASP A 82 10.57 -1.51 -25.81
CA ASP A 82 11.94 -1.43 -25.33
C ASP A 82 12.15 -0.18 -24.48
N ALA A 83 13.03 -0.28 -23.47
CA ALA A 83 13.41 0.86 -22.66
C ALA A 83 14.10 1.92 -23.53
N MET A 84 13.77 3.19 -23.29
CA MET A 84 14.39 4.33 -23.96
C MET A 84 14.71 5.41 -22.93
N ASP A 85 15.69 6.24 -23.22
CA ASP A 85 16.02 7.40 -22.41
C ASP A 85 14.94 8.48 -22.60
N GLY A 86 14.34 8.93 -21.50
CA GLY A 86 13.26 9.93 -21.53
C GLY A 86 11.88 9.36 -21.89
N GLY A 87 10.84 9.86 -21.23
CA GLY A 87 9.49 9.32 -21.33
C GLY A 87 8.42 10.39 -21.37
N GLY A 88 8.33 11.14 -22.47
CA GLY A 88 7.28 12.14 -22.68
C GLY A 88 7.03 13.06 -21.47
N ASP A 89 5.81 13.55 -21.33
CA ASP A 89 5.37 14.35 -20.18
C ASP A 89 4.81 13.50 -19.03
N MET A 90 4.82 12.16 -19.15
CA MET A 90 4.27 11.27 -18.13
C MET A 90 5.28 11.00 -17.00
N PRO A 91 4.82 10.85 -15.75
CA PRO A 91 5.68 10.42 -14.65
C PRO A 91 6.39 9.10 -14.99
N VAL A 92 7.71 9.07 -14.79
CA VAL A 92 8.54 7.88 -15.04
C VAL A 92 8.96 7.26 -13.72
N ILE A 93 8.69 5.96 -13.58
CA ILE A 93 9.18 5.09 -12.51
C ILE A 93 10.36 4.31 -13.09
N ASP A 94 11.58 4.58 -12.63
CA ASP A 94 12.75 3.79 -13.00
C ASP A 94 12.77 2.50 -12.18
N GLY A 95 12.64 1.37 -12.87
CA GLY A 95 12.69 0.04 -12.28
C GLY A 95 14.09 -0.43 -11.89
N GLY A 96 15.15 0.29 -12.28
CA GLY A 96 16.53 0.00 -11.86
C GLY A 96 17.07 -1.36 -12.33
N GLY A 97 16.53 -1.91 -13.42
CA GLY A 97 16.88 -3.25 -13.92
C GLY A 97 16.24 -4.39 -13.13
N ASN A 98 15.29 -4.11 -12.24
CA ASN A 98 14.57 -5.13 -11.47
C ASN A 98 13.55 -5.89 -12.33
N TYR A 99 13.00 -6.95 -11.74
CA TYR A 99 12.00 -7.80 -12.37
C TYR A 99 10.58 -7.30 -12.09
N LEU A 100 9.72 -7.40 -13.10
CA LEU A 100 8.31 -7.07 -13.03
C LEU A 100 7.47 -8.27 -13.45
N SER A 101 6.52 -8.66 -12.62
CA SER A 101 5.52 -9.69 -12.93
C SER A 101 4.11 -9.09 -12.85
N PRO A 102 3.11 -9.74 -13.47
CA PRO A 102 1.72 -9.49 -13.11
C PRO A 102 1.51 -9.68 -11.60
N GLY A 103 0.55 -8.95 -11.03
CA GLY A 103 0.15 -9.14 -9.64
C GLY A 103 -0.44 -10.53 -9.40
N LEU A 104 -0.19 -11.08 -8.23
CA LEU A 104 -0.65 -12.42 -7.87
C LEU A 104 -2.16 -12.42 -7.60
N ILE A 105 -2.78 -13.56 -7.86
CA ILE A 105 -4.20 -13.81 -7.65
C ILE A 105 -4.34 -14.95 -6.64
N ASP A 106 -4.87 -14.67 -5.46
CA ASP A 106 -5.23 -15.69 -4.48
C ASP A 106 -6.71 -16.05 -4.62
N MET A 107 -6.98 -17.31 -4.98
CA MET A 107 -8.33 -17.80 -5.25
C MET A 107 -8.94 -18.60 -4.09
N HIS A 108 -8.22 -18.72 -2.97
CA HIS A 108 -8.63 -19.50 -1.81
C HIS A 108 -8.25 -18.82 -0.49
N MET A 109 -9.05 -17.82 -0.10
CA MET A 109 -8.84 -17.11 1.18
C MET A 109 -10.13 -16.88 1.96
N HIS A 110 -9.93 -16.56 3.24
CA HIS A 110 -10.98 -16.18 4.17
C HIS A 110 -10.61 -14.81 4.74
N LEU A 111 -11.31 -13.76 4.30
CA LEU A 111 -11.05 -12.40 4.75
C LEU A 111 -11.77 -12.16 6.08
N TRP A 112 -11.05 -12.17 7.19
CA TRP A 112 -11.62 -11.97 8.52
C TRP A 112 -11.56 -10.52 8.97
N ASP A 113 -10.56 -9.78 8.48
CA ASP A 113 -10.33 -8.37 8.80
C ASP A 113 -9.78 -7.63 7.58
N LYS A 114 -10.18 -6.36 7.39
CA LYS A 114 -9.68 -5.50 6.32
C LYS A 114 -8.17 -5.27 6.41
N PHE A 115 -7.58 -5.33 7.61
CA PHE A 115 -6.13 -5.15 7.77
C PHE A 115 -5.31 -6.24 7.06
N GLU A 116 -5.90 -7.42 6.81
CA GLU A 116 -5.26 -8.51 6.05
C GLU A 116 -5.00 -8.11 4.58
N LEU A 117 -5.79 -7.19 4.01
CA LEU A 117 -5.61 -6.69 2.64
C LEU A 117 -4.25 -6.02 2.43
N GLY A 118 -3.76 -5.30 3.44
CA GLY A 118 -2.42 -4.70 3.40
C GLY A 118 -1.31 -5.75 3.36
N LEU A 119 -1.48 -6.87 4.07
CA LEU A 119 -0.52 -7.98 4.06
C LEU A 119 -0.49 -8.68 2.69
N TYR A 120 -1.65 -8.90 2.08
CA TYR A 120 -1.74 -9.45 0.72
C TYR A 120 -1.00 -8.56 -0.29
N LEU A 121 -1.26 -7.25 -0.25
CA LEU A 121 -0.60 -6.29 -1.15
C LEU A 121 0.92 -6.26 -0.93
N ALA A 122 1.39 -6.31 0.33
CA ALA A 122 2.81 -6.37 0.66
C ALA A 122 3.52 -7.63 0.09
N ASN A 123 2.78 -8.70 -0.16
CA ASN A 123 3.28 -9.93 -0.79
C ASN A 123 2.96 -10.02 -2.29
N GLY A 124 2.54 -8.91 -2.91
CA GLY A 124 2.27 -8.84 -4.35
C GLY A 124 0.93 -9.47 -4.78
N VAL A 125 0.05 -9.83 -3.85
CA VAL A 125 -1.31 -10.29 -4.15
C VAL A 125 -2.21 -9.08 -4.37
N THR A 126 -2.71 -8.97 -5.60
CA THR A 126 -3.51 -7.82 -6.06
C THR A 126 -4.97 -8.17 -6.34
N THR A 127 -5.28 -9.46 -6.43
CA THR A 127 -6.65 -9.95 -6.63
C THR A 127 -6.92 -11.11 -5.70
N VAL A 128 -8.11 -11.11 -5.13
CA VAL A 128 -8.50 -12.00 -4.04
C VAL A 128 -9.90 -12.55 -4.29
N ARG A 129 -10.10 -13.86 -4.10
CA ARG A 129 -11.44 -14.46 -4.08
C ARG A 129 -11.68 -15.12 -2.73
N SER A 130 -12.49 -14.49 -1.90
CA SER A 130 -12.90 -15.10 -0.63
C SER A 130 -13.98 -16.17 -0.85
N LEU A 131 -13.74 -17.35 -0.26
CA LEU A 131 -14.64 -18.51 -0.38
C LEU A 131 -15.61 -18.66 0.80
N LEU A 132 -15.56 -17.74 1.77
CA LEU A 132 -16.48 -17.71 2.90
C LEU A 132 -17.16 -16.34 2.91
N GLY A 133 -18.43 -16.26 2.54
CA GLY A 133 -19.19 -15.00 2.58
C GLY A 133 -19.61 -14.64 4.01
N MET A 134 -19.36 -13.40 4.41
CA MET A 134 -19.77 -12.82 5.70
C MET A 134 -20.35 -11.40 5.49
N PRO A 135 -21.21 -10.90 6.39
CA PRO A 135 -21.72 -9.53 6.32
C PRO A 135 -20.62 -8.46 6.24
N LEU A 136 -19.45 -8.72 6.81
CA LEU A 136 -18.27 -7.86 6.69
C LEU A 136 -17.90 -7.59 5.22
N HIS A 137 -17.96 -8.59 4.36
CA HIS A 137 -17.55 -8.44 2.95
C HIS A 137 -18.46 -7.49 2.18
N LEU A 138 -19.75 -7.43 2.54
CA LEU A 138 -20.67 -6.46 1.97
C LEU A 138 -20.30 -5.03 2.38
N LYS A 139 -19.94 -4.82 3.65
CA LYS A 139 -19.47 -3.52 4.14
C LYS A 139 -18.19 -3.07 3.43
N VAL A 140 -17.20 -3.97 3.32
CA VAL A 140 -15.96 -3.69 2.60
C VAL A 140 -16.24 -3.34 1.13
N LYS A 141 -17.17 -4.05 0.48
CA LYS A 141 -17.60 -3.72 -0.89
C LYS A 141 -18.26 -2.35 -0.98
N GLU A 142 -19.13 -1.99 -0.04
CA GLU A 142 -19.77 -0.68 0.02
C GLU A 142 -18.74 0.44 0.22
N GLU A 143 -17.78 0.26 1.13
CA GLU A 143 -16.67 1.19 1.36
C GLU A 143 -15.84 1.42 0.09
N ILE A 144 -15.49 0.35 -0.64
CA ILE A 144 -14.73 0.45 -1.91
C ILE A 144 -15.50 1.21 -2.98
N ASN A 145 -16.82 1.02 -3.10
CA ASN A 145 -17.63 1.68 -4.12
C ASN A 145 -17.99 3.14 -3.78
N ALA A 146 -17.78 3.55 -2.52
CA ALA A 146 -18.05 4.91 -2.05
C ALA A 146 -16.84 5.84 -2.14
N ASP A 147 -15.65 5.29 -2.38
CA ASP A 147 -14.42 6.04 -2.65
C ASP A 147 -14.30 6.50 -4.11
#